data_AF-W3RGP9-F1
#
_entry.id   AF-W3RGP9-F1
#
_cell.length_a   1.000
_cell.length_b   1.000
_cell.length_c   1.000
_cell.angle_alpha   90.00
_cell.angle_beta   90.00
_cell.angle_gamma   90.00
#
_symmetry.space_group_name_H-M   'P 1'
#
loop_
_entity.id
_entity.type
_entity.pdbx_description
1 polymer ?
#
loop_
_entity_poly.entity_id
_entity_poly.type
_entity_poly.pdbx_seq_one_letter_code
_entity_poly.pdbx_strand_id
1 'polypeptide(L)'
;MKIDPMPALRVSATLKINADFNRRASETLHRDHAYRRKREVANAVLRGEQLEPKHAFAREAEMRGVTLIDLAAIVAAKPDAIDEREARRQELLIAIDQAATPDELAAILKKLPG
;
A
#
# COMPACT_ATOMS: atom_id res chain seq x y z
N MET A 1 -7.90 -13.48 41.79
CA MET A 1 -8.50 -13.15 40.47
C MET A 1 -7.43 -13.31 39.41
N LYS A 2 -7.65 -14.15 38.39
CA LYS A 2 -6.73 -14.28 37.25
C LYS A 2 -7.13 -13.19 36.26
N ILE A 3 -6.28 -12.18 36.07
CA ILE A 3 -6.52 -11.10 35.11
C ILE A 3 -6.47 -11.72 33.71
N ASP A 4 -7.49 -11.45 32.87
CA ASP A 4 -7.47 -11.83 31.46
C ASP A 4 -6.29 -11.12 30.77
N PRO A 5 -5.31 -11.85 30.20
CA PRO A 5 -4.15 -11.24 29.56
C PRO A 5 -4.48 -10.63 28.19
N MET A 6 -5.64 -10.96 27.60
CA MET A 6 -5.96 -10.62 26.21
C MET A 6 -5.87 -9.12 25.89
N PRO A 7 -6.34 -8.18 26.73
CA PRO A 7 -6.20 -6.75 26.42
C PRO A 7 -4.75 -6.32 26.21
N ALA A 8 -3.84 -6.76 27.09
CA ALA A 8 -2.42 -6.44 26.98
C ALA A 8 -1.76 -7.10 25.76
N LEU A 9 -2.15 -8.35 25.46
CA LEU A 9 -1.65 -9.08 24.30
C LEU A 9 -2.09 -8.46 22.98
N ARG A 10 -3.35 -8.00 22.87
CA ARG A 10 -3.85 -7.27 21.68
C ARG A 10 -3.09 -5.97 21.46
N VAL A 11 -2.86 -5.18 22.51
CA VAL A 11 -2.05 -3.94 22.40
C VAL A 11 -0.64 -4.26 21.90
N SER A 12 0.02 -5.27 22.45
CA SER A 12 1.35 -5.69 22.01
C SER A 12 1.36 -6.15 20.55
N ALA A 13 0.37 -6.93 20.12
CA ALA A 13 0.24 -7.39 18.74
C ALA A 13 0.02 -6.22 17.77
N THR A 14 -0.85 -5.27 18.11
CA THR A 14 -1.10 -4.05 17.33
C THR A 14 0.17 -3.23 17.13
N LEU A 15 0.99 -3.06 18.18
CA LEU A 15 2.27 -2.36 18.07
C LEU A 15 3.22 -3.07 17.10
N LYS A 16 3.29 -4.40 17.12
CA LYS A 16 4.14 -5.19 16.21
C LYS A 16 3.70 -5.06 14.75
N ILE A 17 2.40 -5.17 14.48
CA ILE A 17 1.84 -4.94 13.13
C ILE A 17 2.20 -3.53 12.65
N ASN A 18 1.90 -2.51 13.44
CA ASN A 18 2.16 -1.12 13.03
C ASN A 18 3.66 -0.87 12.79
N ALA A 19 4.54 -1.40 13.65
CA ALA A 19 5.98 -1.26 13.47
C ALA A 19 6.48 -1.89 12.16
N ASP A 20 6.00 -3.10 11.83
CA ASP A 20 6.40 -3.77 10.59
C ASP A 20 5.92 -3.02 9.33
N PHE A 21 4.67 -2.58 9.30
CA PHE A 21 4.13 -1.82 8.17
C PHE A 21 4.80 -0.45 8.03
N ASN A 22 5.12 0.24 9.13
CA ASN A 22 5.84 1.50 9.11
C ASN A 22 7.27 1.33 8.57
N ARG A 23 7.96 0.26 8.95
CA ARG A 23 9.28 -0.07 8.43
C ARG A 23 9.24 -0.32 6.92
N ARG A 24 8.29 -1.12 6.42
CA ARG A 24 8.13 -1.34 4.98
C ARG A 24 7.83 -0.04 4.23
N ALA A 25 6.95 0.78 4.78
CA ALA A 25 6.59 2.06 4.17
C ALA A 25 7.80 3.01 4.09
N SER A 26 8.69 3.01 5.09
CA SER A 26 9.91 3.83 5.04
C SER A 26 10.92 3.30 4.02
N GLU A 27 11.03 1.97 3.85
CA GLU A 27 11.88 1.33 2.84
C GLU A 27 11.43 1.64 1.40
N THR A 28 10.13 1.85 1.16
CA THR A 28 9.57 2.11 -0.18
C THR A 28 9.19 3.56 -0.44
N LEU A 29 9.39 4.49 0.51
CA LEU A 29 8.83 5.84 0.48
C LEU A 29 9.08 6.61 -0.84
N HIS A 30 10.32 6.59 -1.34
CA HIS A 30 10.66 7.28 -2.58
C HIS A 30 9.98 6.66 -3.82
N ARG A 31 9.86 5.34 -3.84
CA ARG A 31 9.19 4.59 -4.93
C ARG A 31 7.69 4.85 -4.90
N ASP A 32 7.09 4.80 -3.72
CA ASP A 32 5.67 5.05 -3.49
C ASP A 32 5.28 6.46 -3.97
N HIS A 33 6.08 7.46 -3.63
CA HIS A 33 5.85 8.84 -4.10
C HIS A 33 6.03 8.98 -5.62
N ALA A 34 7.02 8.32 -6.23
CA ALA A 34 7.20 8.32 -7.68
C ALA A 34 6.02 7.64 -8.40
N TYR A 35 5.55 6.50 -7.89
CA TYR A 35 4.39 5.80 -8.43
C TYR A 35 3.11 6.61 -8.29
N ARG A 36 2.88 7.24 -7.13
CA ARG A 36 1.74 8.13 -6.91
C ARG A 36 1.73 9.28 -7.91
N ARG A 37 2.83 10.02 -8.05
CA ARG A 37 2.94 11.12 -9.04
C ARG A 37 2.68 10.63 -10.46
N LYS A 38 3.22 9.47 -10.82
CA LYS A 38 3.02 8.89 -12.15
C LYS A 38 1.55 8.51 -12.40
N ARG A 39 0.86 8.02 -11.37
CA ARG A 39 -0.58 7.71 -11.41
C ARG A 39 -1.43 8.97 -11.47
N GLU A 40 -1.08 10.02 -10.73
CA GLU A 40 -1.75 11.33 -10.80
C GLU A 40 -1.70 11.89 -12.22
N VAL A 41 -0.52 11.86 -12.85
CA VAL A 41 -0.34 12.28 -14.25
C VAL A 41 -1.15 11.39 -15.20
N ALA A 42 -1.12 10.07 -15.02
CA ALA A 42 -1.92 9.16 -15.84
C ALA A 42 -3.42 9.48 -15.74
N ASN A 43 -3.92 9.73 -14.53
CA ASN A 43 -5.32 10.10 -14.31
C ASN A 43 -5.67 11.45 -14.93
N ALA A 44 -4.75 12.43 -14.92
CA ALA A 44 -4.91 13.70 -15.61
C ALA A 44 -5.07 13.51 -17.13
N VAL A 45 -4.20 12.70 -17.75
CA VAL A 45 -4.31 12.36 -19.18
C VAL A 45 -5.63 11.68 -19.49
N LEU A 46 -6.10 10.75 -18.65
CA LEU A 46 -7.40 10.07 -18.84
C LEU A 46 -8.60 11.01 -18.70
N ARG A 47 -8.46 12.12 -17.96
CA ARG A 47 -9.46 13.20 -17.92
C ARG A 47 -9.38 14.16 -19.11
N GLY A 48 -8.43 13.96 -20.03
CA GLY A 48 -8.21 14.81 -21.19
C GLY A 48 -7.33 16.03 -20.91
N GLU A 49 -6.63 16.08 -19.77
CA GLU A 49 -5.67 17.15 -19.50
C GLU A 49 -4.48 17.04 -20.45
N GLN A 50 -4.08 18.16 -21.04
CA GLN A 50 -2.93 18.19 -21.93
C GLN A 50 -1.64 18.23 -21.13
N LEU A 51 -0.67 17.40 -21.54
CA LEU A 51 0.69 17.46 -21.03
C LEU A 51 1.57 18.27 -21.97
N GLU A 52 2.48 19.03 -21.37
CA GLU A 52 3.58 19.65 -22.11
C GLU A 52 4.36 18.59 -22.91
N PRO A 53 4.77 18.86 -24.16
CA PRO A 53 5.51 17.89 -24.98
C PRO A 53 6.80 17.39 -24.32
N LYS A 54 7.43 18.22 -23.48
CA LYS A 54 8.67 17.89 -22.74
C LYS A 54 8.42 17.12 -21.44
N HIS A 55 7.17 16.85 -21.09
CA HIS A 55 6.83 16.14 -19.86
C HIS A 55 7.39 14.71 -19.89
N ALA A 56 7.96 14.26 -18.76
CA ALA A 56 8.63 12.95 -18.69
C ALA A 56 7.71 11.78 -19.06
N PHE A 57 6.41 11.88 -18.74
CA PHE A 57 5.40 10.88 -19.09
C PHE A 57 5.15 10.80 -20.61
N ALA A 58 5.19 11.92 -21.32
CA ALA A 58 5.05 11.96 -22.78
C ALA A 58 6.25 11.31 -23.48
N ARG A 59 7.46 11.62 -23.02
CA ARG A 59 8.68 10.96 -23.51
C ARG A 59 8.67 9.46 -23.25
N GLU A 60 8.11 9.03 -22.12
CA GLU A 60 7.98 7.59 -21.83
C GLU A 60 7.03 6.88 -22.78
N ALA A 61 5.90 7.50 -23.16
CA ALA A 61 4.98 6.96 -24.15
C ALA A 61 5.66 6.83 -25.52
N GLU A 62 6.39 7.86 -25.94
CA GLU A 62 7.17 7.90 -27.18
C GLU A 62 8.24 6.79 -27.20
N MET A 63 9.06 6.67 -26.15
CA MET A 63 10.08 5.61 -26.04
C MET A 63 9.49 4.19 -26.08
N ARG A 64 8.25 4.03 -25.62
CA ARG A 64 7.52 2.75 -25.64
C ARG A 64 6.74 2.52 -26.93
N GLY A 65 6.68 3.50 -27.83
CA GLY A 65 5.91 3.42 -29.09
C GLY A 65 4.40 3.31 -28.86
N VAL A 66 3.87 3.86 -27.77
CA VAL A 66 2.43 3.83 -27.44
C VAL A 66 1.87 5.25 -27.33
N THR A 67 0.55 5.39 -27.39
CA THR A 67 -0.06 6.70 -27.17
C THR A 67 0.00 7.11 -25.70
N LEU A 68 -0.11 8.41 -25.44
CA LEU A 68 -0.24 8.95 -24.07
C LEU A 68 -1.41 8.31 -23.31
N ILE A 69 -2.54 8.12 -24.00
CA ILE A 69 -3.76 7.53 -23.42
C ILE A 69 -3.52 6.05 -23.08
N ASP A 70 -2.87 5.29 -23.95
CA ASP A 70 -2.56 3.87 -23.70
C ASP A 70 -1.62 3.72 -22.49
N LEU A 71 -0.57 4.53 -22.42
CA LEU A 71 0.33 4.52 -21.27
C LEU A 71 -0.41 4.90 -19.98
N ALA A 72 -1.30 5.89 -20.04
CA ALA A 72 -2.11 6.32 -18.90
C ALA A 72 -3.05 5.20 -18.43
N ALA A 73 -3.73 4.50 -19.35
CA ALA A 73 -4.57 3.35 -19.03
C ALA A 73 -3.75 2.22 -18.38
N ILE A 74 -2.57 1.89 -18.91
CA ILE A 74 -1.67 0.89 -18.33
C ILE A 74 -1.25 1.27 -16.90
N VAL A 75 -0.92 2.53 -16.67
CA VAL A 75 -0.48 3.01 -15.34
C VAL A 75 -1.65 3.03 -14.35
N ALA A 76 -2.84 3.48 -14.78
CA ALA A 76 -4.03 3.53 -13.96
C ALA A 76 -4.55 2.13 -13.60
N ALA A 77 -4.44 1.16 -14.52
CA ALA A 77 -4.88 -0.22 -14.30
C ALA A 77 -4.01 -1.01 -13.31
N LYS A 78 -2.80 -0.53 -12.97
CA LYS A 78 -1.97 -1.20 -11.96
C LYS A 78 -2.67 -1.17 -10.59
N PRO A 79 -2.44 -2.13 -9.70
CA PRO A 79 -2.85 -1.99 -8.32
C PRO A 79 -2.06 -0.87 -7.63
N ASP A 80 -2.70 -0.15 -6.70
CA ASP A 80 -2.00 0.80 -5.85
C ASP A 80 -1.39 0.04 -4.66
N ALA A 81 -0.09 -0.21 -4.74
CA ALA A 81 0.65 -0.95 -3.71
C ALA A 81 0.59 -0.28 -2.33
N ILE A 82 0.35 1.04 -2.25
CA ILE A 82 0.17 1.76 -0.98
C ILE A 82 -1.18 1.37 -0.38
N ASP A 83 -2.23 1.41 -1.19
CA ASP A 83 -3.59 1.07 -0.75
C ASP A 83 -3.70 -0.42 -0.41
N GLU A 84 -3.08 -1.31 -1.19
CA GLU A 84 -3.03 -2.74 -0.88
C GLU A 84 -2.33 -3.01 0.45
N ARG A 85 -1.21 -2.33 0.70
CA ARG A 85 -0.47 -2.44 1.96
C ARG A 85 -1.31 -1.93 3.13
N GLU A 86 -1.99 -0.80 2.98
CA GLU A 86 -2.85 -0.26 4.03
C GLU A 86 -4.07 -1.14 4.28
N ALA A 87 -4.74 -1.63 3.23
CA ALA A 87 -5.83 -2.58 3.34
C ALA A 87 -5.40 -3.84 4.11
N ARG A 88 -4.23 -4.38 3.77
CA ARG A 88 -3.67 -5.53 4.48
C ARG A 88 -3.36 -5.24 5.95
N ARG A 89 -2.87 -4.03 6.27
CA ARG A 89 -2.67 -3.61 7.66
C ARG A 89 -3.98 -3.61 8.44
N GLN A 90 -5.04 -3.03 7.86
CA GLN A 90 -6.36 -2.95 8.49
C GLN A 90 -6.98 -4.32 8.70
N GLU A 91 -6.88 -5.23 7.73
CA GLU A 91 -7.32 -6.62 7.88
C GLU A 91 -6.68 -7.30 9.10
N LEU A 92 -5.38 -7.11 9.29
CA LEU A 92 -4.64 -7.71 10.41
C LEU A 92 -5.02 -7.06 11.75
N LEU A 93 -5.27 -5.75 11.77
CA LEU A 93 -5.72 -5.05 12.98
C LEU A 93 -7.14 -5.48 13.40
N ILE A 94 -8.05 -5.64 12.44
CA ILE A 94 -9.39 -6.18 12.69
C ILE A 94 -9.29 -7.61 13.23
N ALA A 95 -8.42 -8.45 12.66
CA ALA A 95 -8.20 -9.80 13.16
C ALA A 95 -7.66 -9.82 14.59
N ILE A 96 -6.78 -8.88 14.97
CA ILE A 96 -6.27 -8.76 16.35
C ILE A 96 -7.38 -8.37 17.32
N ASP A 97 -8.24 -7.44 16.93
CA ASP A 97 -9.37 -6.99 17.76
C ASP A 97 -10.34 -8.15 18.03
N GLN A 98 -10.59 -8.98 17.02
CA GLN A 98 -11.48 -10.14 17.08
C GLN A 98 -10.85 -11.38 17.76
N ALA A 99 -9.54 -11.43 17.96
CA ALA A 99 -8.87 -12.58 18.56
C ALA A 99 -9.29 -12.76 20.03
N ALA A 100 -9.77 -13.95 20.36
CA ALA A 100 -10.21 -14.35 21.70
C ALA A 100 -9.09 -15.06 22.49
N THR A 101 -8.05 -15.54 21.83
CA THR A 101 -6.98 -16.32 22.47
C THR A 101 -5.56 -15.84 22.13
N PRO A 102 -4.57 -16.12 22.99
CA PRO A 102 -3.16 -15.86 22.67
C PRO A 102 -2.67 -16.61 21.42
N ASP A 103 -3.17 -17.81 21.17
CA ASP A 103 -2.78 -18.63 20.03
C ASP A 103 -3.28 -18.05 18.70
N GLU A 104 -4.49 -17.48 18.69
CA GLU A 104 -5.02 -16.73 17.54
C GLU A 104 -4.17 -15.50 17.25
N LEU A 105 -3.75 -14.74 18.28
CA LEU A 105 -2.83 -13.62 18.10
C LEU A 105 -1.48 -14.07 17.53
N ALA A 106 -0.94 -15.19 18.01
CA ALA A 106 0.29 -15.75 17.47
C ALA A 106 0.13 -16.18 15.99
N ALA A 107 -1.02 -16.76 15.64
CA ALA A 107 -1.34 -17.12 14.25
C ALA A 107 -1.47 -15.90 13.33
N ILE A 108 -2.03 -14.79 13.82
CA ILE A 108 -2.12 -13.53 13.07
C ILE A 108 -0.73 -12.93 12.86
N LEU A 109 0.11 -12.89 13.90
CA LEU A 109 1.47 -12.36 13.80
C LEU A 109 2.37 -13.15 12.83
N LYS A 110 2.14 -14.47 12.69
CA LYS A 110 2.83 -15.31 11.69
C LYS A 110 2.49 -14.94 10.24
N LYS A 111 1.42 -14.17 9.99
CA LYS A 111 1.04 -13.68 8.66
C LYS A 111 1.87 -12.45 8.23
N LEU A 112 2.67 -11.88 9.13
CA LEU A 112 3.68 -10.90 8.74
C LEU A 112 4.77 -11.61 7.93
N PRO A 113 5.08 -11.16 6.70
CA PRO A 113 6.27 -11.63 6.01
C PRO A 113 7.51 -11.33 6.86
N GLY A 114 8.43 -12.29 7.00
CA GLY A 114 9.71 -12.08 7.67
C GLY A 114 10.56 -10.99 7.02
#